data_AF-A0A2K0JIA5-F1
#
_entry.id   AF-A0A2K0JIA5-F1
#
_cell.length_a   1.000
_cell.length_b   1.000
_cell.length_c   1.000
_cell.angle_alpha   90.00
_cell.angle_beta   90.00
_cell.angle_gamma   90.00
#
_symmetry.space_group_name_H-M   'P 1'
#
loop_
_entity.id
_entity.type
_entity.pdbx_description
1 polymer ?
#
loop_
_entity_poly.entity_id
_entity_poly.type
_entity_poly.pdbx_seq_one_letter_code
_entity_poly.pdbx_strand_id
1 'polypeptide(L)'
;MTAIPADYAWDKLGYVQIPTILSVSSEDKLWAVEHSFSCYQDDCGKYYPFFAVYSNQSTQLTHPIIYTYDPYYLGVNSQNDGRNTVSQFFDYRFLVPWQSVDINANTSEIQLDALGRSIGGSVYGTENNKQTVGFGSVIDYPVDMGLTPDEAISNATTTGYLQQLATIGTTDMFSWMGGVTQQQADHAMKEGWRFLQQHHLITFSGHIRSRGRVWAYQNRQHPLAQLLADAEQIPIHSAVLTADNYPETTDPDDSSKRLQQTGITVGYSDGFGRAIQLCALVPEGDAWHREDGGQVDTTPIKASERWVVSGRTEYDNKGQPVRSYQPYFLDSWLFVTDDSIRTNGYSDTLYYDALGRNIRTVTAKGYLRRARSYSWFSVAEDENDTAELSEGVRYE
;
A
#
# COMPACT_ATOMS: atom_id res chain seq x y z
N MET A 1 -40.21 11.67 -37.35
CA MET A 1 -39.29 12.04 -36.25
C MET A 1 -40.13 12.28 -35.03
N THR A 2 -40.04 11.38 -34.04
CA THR A 2 -40.69 11.55 -32.74
C THR A 2 -40.08 12.78 -32.09
N ALA A 3 -40.89 13.83 -31.86
CA ALA A 3 -40.43 15.02 -31.18
C ALA A 3 -39.90 14.63 -29.79
N ILE A 4 -38.69 15.07 -29.45
CA ILE A 4 -38.16 14.94 -28.10
C ILE A 4 -39.19 15.58 -27.15
N PRO A 5 -39.69 14.87 -26.13
CA PRO A 5 -40.68 15.44 -25.21
C PRO A 5 -40.12 16.73 -24.59
N ALA A 6 -40.99 17.71 -24.32
CA ALA A 6 -40.57 19.03 -23.86
C ALA A 6 -39.76 19.02 -22.55
N ASP A 7 -39.78 17.92 -21.81
CA ASP A 7 -39.00 17.71 -20.57
C ASP A 7 -37.57 17.21 -20.82
N TYR A 8 -37.26 16.78 -22.05
CA TYR A 8 -35.92 16.39 -22.51
C TYR A 8 -35.32 17.43 -23.48
N ALA A 9 -35.83 18.67 -23.46
CA ALA A 9 -35.20 19.75 -24.19
C ALA A 9 -33.78 19.98 -23.67
N TRP A 10 -32.83 20.19 -24.58
CA TRP A 10 -31.40 20.21 -24.27
C TRP A 10 -31.03 21.31 -23.25
N ASP A 11 -31.72 22.45 -23.29
CA ASP A 11 -31.57 23.53 -22.31
C ASP A 11 -31.97 23.10 -20.89
N LYS A 12 -33.04 22.31 -20.73
CA LYS A 12 -33.45 21.75 -19.43
C LYS A 12 -32.47 20.70 -18.90
N LEU A 13 -31.66 20.12 -19.77
CA LEU A 13 -30.60 19.18 -19.41
C LEU A 13 -29.25 19.89 -19.15
N GLY A 14 -29.22 21.23 -19.17
CA GLY A 14 -28.02 22.03 -18.88
C GLY A 14 -27.11 22.29 -20.08
N TYR A 15 -27.54 21.95 -21.31
CA TYR A 15 -26.79 22.31 -22.51
C TYR A 15 -27.07 23.78 -22.90
N VAL A 16 -26.06 24.44 -23.43
CA VAL A 16 -26.15 25.81 -23.95
C VAL A 16 -25.86 25.82 -25.44
N GLN A 17 -26.42 26.79 -26.15
CA GLN A 17 -26.09 27.01 -27.55
C GLN A 17 -24.94 28.00 -27.68
N ILE A 18 -23.82 27.57 -28.27
CA ILE A 18 -22.68 28.43 -28.55
C ILE A 18 -22.48 28.63 -30.05
N PRO A 19 -21.87 29.74 -30.48
CA PRO A 19 -21.43 29.90 -31.86
C PRO A 19 -20.34 28.87 -32.20
N THR A 20 -20.32 28.40 -33.45
CA THR A 20 -19.20 27.60 -33.97
C THR A 20 -17.91 28.42 -33.94
N ILE A 21 -16.86 27.86 -33.35
CA ILE A 21 -15.54 28.50 -33.24
C ILE A 21 -14.72 28.17 -34.50
N LEU A 22 -13.96 29.16 -35.03
CA LEU A 22 -13.17 29.05 -36.26
C LEU A 22 -14.00 28.67 -37.52
N SER A 23 -15.24 29.15 -37.58
CA SER A 23 -16.10 28.87 -38.72
C SER A 23 -15.58 29.50 -40.02
N VAL A 24 -15.61 28.73 -41.10
CA VAL A 24 -15.26 29.16 -42.46
C VAL A 24 -16.49 29.54 -43.30
N SER A 25 -17.70 29.43 -42.75
CA SER A 25 -18.98 29.85 -43.36
C SER A 25 -20.06 30.15 -42.30
N SER A 26 -21.28 30.53 -42.70
CA SER A 26 -22.40 30.67 -41.76
C SER A 26 -22.91 29.29 -41.35
N GLU A 27 -22.59 28.86 -40.13
CA GLU A 27 -23.05 27.58 -39.57
C GLU A 27 -24.00 27.77 -38.38
N ASP A 28 -24.83 26.76 -38.16
CA ASP A 28 -25.77 26.68 -37.04
C ASP A 28 -25.04 26.66 -35.69
N LYS A 29 -25.75 27.10 -34.63
CA LYS A 29 -25.21 27.03 -33.26
C LYS A 29 -25.00 25.57 -32.84
N LEU A 30 -23.94 25.33 -32.08
CA LEU A 30 -23.64 24.03 -31.49
C LEU A 30 -24.20 23.96 -30.07
N TRP A 31 -24.64 22.76 -29.66
CA TRP A 31 -24.90 22.48 -28.26
C TRP A 31 -23.59 22.14 -27.55
N ALA A 32 -23.36 22.80 -26.42
CA ALA A 32 -22.20 22.60 -25.57
C ALA A 32 -22.64 22.45 -24.10
N VAL A 33 -21.70 22.04 -23.26
CA VAL A 33 -21.87 21.97 -21.81
C VAL A 33 -20.86 22.93 -21.18
N GLU A 34 -21.34 23.87 -20.38
CA GLU A 34 -20.49 24.66 -19.51
C GLU A 34 -20.27 23.90 -18.20
N HIS A 35 -19.01 23.74 -17.81
CA HIS A 35 -18.65 22.95 -16.63
C HIS A 35 -17.41 23.50 -15.93
N SER A 36 -17.16 22.99 -14.72
CA SER A 36 -15.98 23.32 -13.90
C SER A 36 -15.87 24.81 -13.59
N PHE A 37 -16.94 25.39 -13.08
CA PHE A 37 -16.97 26.79 -12.65
C PHE A 37 -16.17 26.96 -11.35
N SER A 38 -15.25 27.92 -11.33
CA SER A 38 -14.48 28.30 -10.14
C SER A 38 -14.68 29.79 -9.85
N CYS A 39 -15.07 30.13 -8.62
CA CYS A 39 -15.16 31.51 -8.16
C CYS A 39 -13.95 31.84 -7.26
N TYR A 40 -13.38 33.03 -7.43
CA TYR A 40 -12.25 33.55 -6.64
C TYR A 40 -12.66 34.73 -5.76
N GLN A 41 -13.93 35.08 -5.76
CA GLN A 41 -14.50 36.19 -5.03
C GLN A 41 -15.50 35.63 -4.01
N ASP A 42 -15.41 36.08 -2.76
CA ASP A 42 -16.36 35.71 -1.72
C ASP A 42 -17.71 36.41 -1.88
N ASP A 43 -18.69 36.01 -1.07
CA ASP A 43 -20.05 36.56 -1.05
C ASP A 43 -20.10 38.09 -0.79
N CYS A 44 -19.05 38.66 -0.20
CA CYS A 44 -18.92 40.10 0.07
C CYS A 44 -18.22 40.85 -1.07
N GLY A 45 -17.81 40.16 -2.13
CA GLY A 45 -17.11 40.75 -3.26
C GLY A 45 -15.60 40.90 -3.07
N LYS A 46 -15.00 40.29 -2.05
CA LYS A 46 -13.56 40.34 -1.82
C LYS A 46 -12.88 39.17 -2.54
N TYR A 47 -11.80 39.49 -3.27
CA TYR A 47 -10.99 38.48 -3.94
C TYR A 47 -10.12 37.72 -2.93
N TYR A 48 -10.10 36.40 -3.09
CA TYR A 48 -9.09 35.52 -2.52
C TYR A 48 -7.78 35.70 -3.28
N PRO A 49 -6.62 35.29 -2.72
CA PRO A 49 -5.40 35.17 -3.51
C PRO A 49 -5.67 34.40 -4.80
N PHE A 50 -5.03 34.78 -5.91
CA PHE A 50 -5.33 34.23 -7.24
C PHE A 50 -5.18 32.69 -7.35
N PHE A 51 -4.47 32.07 -6.40
CA PHE A 51 -4.25 30.63 -6.32
C PHE A 51 -5.25 29.90 -5.39
N ALA A 52 -6.11 30.62 -4.68
CA ALA A 52 -7.08 30.08 -3.75
C ALA A 52 -8.50 30.24 -4.31
N VAL A 53 -9.16 29.11 -4.55
CA VAL A 53 -10.52 29.05 -5.09
C VAL A 53 -11.51 29.19 -3.94
N TYR A 54 -12.39 30.18 -4.00
CA TYR A 54 -13.44 30.36 -3.00
C TYR A 54 -14.53 29.29 -3.13
N SER A 55 -14.96 28.99 -4.35
CA SER A 55 -15.95 27.93 -4.59
C SER A 55 -15.78 27.25 -5.93
N ASN A 56 -16.19 25.98 -5.99
CA ASN A 56 -16.26 25.20 -7.23
C ASN A 56 -17.67 24.67 -7.45
N GLN A 57 -18.07 24.61 -8.72
CA GLN A 57 -19.37 24.09 -9.13
C GLN A 57 -19.20 23.30 -10.43
N SER A 58 -19.60 22.04 -10.44
CA SER A 58 -19.42 21.17 -11.61
C SER A 58 -20.21 21.68 -12.81
N THR A 59 -21.49 21.99 -12.63
CA THR A 59 -22.36 22.64 -13.62
C THR A 59 -23.35 23.55 -12.90
N GLN A 60 -24.03 24.43 -13.63
CA GLN A 60 -25.07 25.29 -13.05
C GLN A 60 -26.29 24.52 -12.51
N LEU A 61 -26.39 23.21 -12.74
CA LEU A 61 -27.45 22.34 -12.22
C LEU A 61 -27.24 21.92 -10.76
N THR A 62 -26.02 22.05 -10.24
CA THR A 62 -25.65 21.62 -8.87
C THR A 62 -25.35 22.82 -7.98
N HIS A 63 -25.45 22.68 -6.66
CA HIS A 63 -24.99 23.74 -5.75
C HIS A 63 -23.45 23.85 -5.75
N PRO A 64 -22.87 25.04 -5.54
CA PRO A 64 -21.43 25.20 -5.38
C PRO A 64 -20.94 24.62 -4.05
N ILE A 65 -19.71 24.13 -4.04
CA ILE A 65 -18.96 23.80 -2.82
C ILE A 65 -18.08 25.01 -2.47
N ILE A 66 -18.23 25.52 -1.26
CA ILE A 66 -17.47 26.65 -0.72
C ILE A 66 -16.29 26.12 0.09
N TYR A 67 -15.12 26.71 -0.11
CA TYR A 67 -13.88 26.38 0.59
C TYR A 67 -13.51 27.47 1.60
N THR A 68 -13.11 27.04 2.78
CA THR A 68 -12.42 27.89 3.75
C THR A 68 -10.98 27.38 3.91
N TYR A 69 -10.06 28.32 4.08
CA TYR A 69 -8.63 28.03 4.17
C TYR A 69 -8.09 28.33 5.57
N ASP A 70 -6.94 27.76 5.88
CA ASP A 70 -6.11 28.22 6.99
C ASP A 70 -5.65 29.68 6.79
N PRO A 71 -5.14 30.36 7.85
CA PRO A 71 -4.76 31.78 7.76
C PRO A 71 -3.71 32.11 6.68
N TYR A 72 -2.98 31.11 6.19
CA TYR A 72 -1.92 31.26 5.19
C TYR A 72 -2.29 30.77 3.79
N TYR A 73 -3.53 30.29 3.57
CA TYR A 73 -3.98 29.71 2.29
C TYR A 73 -3.12 28.52 1.82
N LEU A 74 -2.55 27.77 2.75
CA LEU A 74 -1.76 26.57 2.51
C LEU A 74 -2.63 25.31 2.42
N GLY A 75 -3.76 25.28 3.13
CA GLY A 75 -4.67 24.15 3.16
C GLY A 75 -6.13 24.56 3.28
N VAL A 76 -7.01 23.78 2.66
CA VAL A 76 -8.47 23.93 2.81
C VAL A 76 -8.86 23.30 4.14
N ASN A 77 -9.24 24.11 5.12
CA ASN A 77 -9.66 23.63 6.44
C ASN A 77 -11.13 23.23 6.51
N SER A 78 -11.96 23.66 5.54
CA SER A 78 -13.37 23.32 5.50
C SER A 78 -13.95 23.35 4.10
N GLN A 79 -14.90 22.46 3.85
CA GLN A 79 -15.72 22.41 2.64
C GLN A 79 -17.19 22.40 3.03
N ASN A 80 -18.00 23.22 2.37
CA ASN A 80 -19.43 23.33 2.63
C ASN A 80 -20.23 23.29 1.32
N ASP A 81 -21.22 22.40 1.23
CA ASP A 81 -22.09 22.22 0.03
C ASP A 81 -23.45 22.95 0.14
N GLY A 82 -23.58 23.84 1.13
CA GLY A 82 -24.81 24.55 1.51
C GLY A 82 -25.63 23.83 2.58
N ARG A 83 -25.37 22.55 2.87
CA ARG A 83 -26.09 21.76 3.90
C ARG A 83 -25.16 21.04 4.86
N ASN A 84 -24.08 20.51 4.33
CA ASN A 84 -23.11 19.68 5.01
C ASN A 84 -21.79 20.43 5.10
N THR A 85 -21.02 20.17 6.16
CA THR A 85 -19.68 20.72 6.34
C THR A 85 -18.72 19.60 6.70
N VAL A 86 -17.57 19.57 6.05
CA VAL A 86 -16.42 18.74 6.43
C VAL A 86 -15.30 19.67 6.84
N SER A 87 -14.59 19.34 7.91
CA SER A 87 -13.44 20.11 8.41
C SER A 87 -12.18 19.27 8.42
N GLN A 88 -11.02 19.89 8.22
CA GLN A 88 -9.71 19.25 8.16
C GLN A 88 -8.66 20.06 8.93
N PHE A 89 -7.73 19.37 9.57
CA PHE A 89 -6.63 19.95 10.34
C PHE A 89 -5.31 19.36 9.86
N PHE A 90 -4.28 20.19 9.74
CA PHE A 90 -3.05 19.88 9.01
C PHE A 90 -1.84 19.73 9.91
N ASP A 91 -1.00 18.75 9.57
CA ASP A 91 0.38 18.68 10.05
C ASP A 91 1.24 19.50 9.10
N TYR A 92 1.64 20.69 9.55
CA TYR A 92 2.38 21.65 8.73
C TYR A 92 3.83 21.22 8.44
N ARG A 93 4.35 20.14 9.03
CA ARG A 93 5.64 19.56 8.63
C ARG A 93 5.57 19.02 7.20
N PHE A 94 4.40 18.53 6.79
CA PHE A 94 4.18 17.86 5.51
C PHE A 94 3.05 18.48 4.68
N LEU A 95 2.28 19.42 5.24
CA LEU A 95 1.06 20.00 4.63
C LEU A 95 0.01 18.93 4.29
N VAL A 96 -0.11 17.92 5.16
CA VAL A 96 -1.05 16.80 5.03
C VAL A 96 -2.10 16.90 6.14
N PRO A 97 -3.39 16.66 5.86
CA PRO A 97 -4.41 16.61 6.89
C PRO A 97 -4.16 15.40 7.81
N TRP A 98 -4.05 15.64 9.12
CA TRP A 98 -3.91 14.57 10.12
C TRP A 98 -5.22 14.26 10.84
N GLN A 99 -6.18 15.19 10.82
CA GLN A 99 -7.53 14.98 11.39
C GLN A 99 -8.58 15.54 10.43
N SER A 100 -9.70 14.83 10.30
CA SER A 100 -10.89 15.29 9.59
C SER A 100 -12.14 15.05 10.41
N VAL A 101 -13.08 15.99 10.38
CA VAL A 101 -14.41 15.86 10.98
C VAL A 101 -15.44 15.83 9.86
N ASP A 102 -16.22 14.75 9.78
CA ASP A 102 -17.20 14.54 8.73
C ASP A 102 -18.53 15.29 8.99
N ILE A 103 -19.48 15.11 8.06
CA ILE A 103 -20.78 15.78 8.08
C ILE A 103 -21.67 15.37 9.28
N ASN A 104 -21.35 14.26 9.93
CA ASN A 104 -22.04 13.72 11.09
C ASN A 104 -21.29 14.00 12.40
N ALA A 105 -20.24 14.82 12.34
CA ALA A 105 -19.32 15.12 13.44
C ALA A 105 -18.53 13.89 13.94
N ASN A 106 -18.31 12.88 13.09
CA ASN A 106 -17.35 11.83 13.37
C ASN A 106 -15.94 12.31 13.01
N THR A 107 -14.97 11.94 13.83
CA THR A 107 -13.56 12.29 13.67
C THR A 107 -12.80 11.11 13.10
N SER A 108 -11.98 11.36 12.07
CA SER A 108 -10.94 10.44 11.61
C SER A 108 -9.58 11.09 11.81
N GLU A 109 -8.62 10.33 12.31
CA GLU A 109 -7.28 10.81 12.65
C GLU A 109 -6.20 9.88 12.10
N ILE A 110 -5.05 10.44 11.79
CA ILE A 110 -3.81 9.71 11.52
C ILE A 110 -2.65 10.28 12.32
N GLN A 111 -1.76 9.39 12.74
CA GLN A 111 -0.46 9.76 13.29
C GLN A 111 0.60 9.67 12.19
N LEU A 112 1.37 10.75 12.01
CA LEU A 112 2.48 10.82 11.06
C LEU A 112 3.83 10.72 11.77
N ASP A 113 4.72 9.90 11.23
CA ASP A 113 6.11 9.84 11.67
C ASP A 113 6.93 11.06 11.22
N ALA A 114 8.23 11.06 11.52
CA ALA A 114 9.13 12.16 11.14
C ALA A 114 9.39 12.28 9.63
N LEU A 115 8.94 11.33 8.82
CA LEU A 115 9.05 11.32 7.35
C LEU A 115 7.69 11.58 6.66
N GLY A 116 6.62 11.79 7.43
CA GLY A 116 5.28 12.04 6.90
C GLY A 116 4.52 10.77 6.51
N ARG A 117 4.95 9.60 6.98
CA ARG A 117 4.26 8.33 6.78
C ARG A 117 3.23 8.13 7.87
N SER A 118 2.04 7.63 7.50
CA SER A 118 1.02 7.26 8.49
C SER A 118 1.42 5.97 9.20
N ILE A 119 1.45 6.01 10.54
CA ILE A 119 1.81 4.87 11.40
C ILE A 119 0.68 4.48 12.36
N GLY A 120 -0.33 5.33 12.52
CA GLY A 120 -1.52 5.06 13.31
C GLY A 120 -2.73 5.71 12.66
N GLY A 121 -3.89 5.07 12.75
CA GLY A 121 -5.15 5.58 12.21
C GLY A 121 -6.30 5.31 13.18
N SER A 122 -7.20 6.26 13.34
CA SER A 122 -8.34 6.17 14.26
C SER A 122 -9.61 6.76 13.65
N VAL A 123 -10.76 6.24 14.08
CA VAL A 123 -12.06 6.80 13.79
C VAL A 123 -12.96 6.66 15.02
N TYR A 124 -13.65 7.74 15.38
CA TYR A 124 -14.58 7.77 16.51
C TYR A 124 -15.60 8.89 16.35
N GLY A 125 -16.71 8.79 17.06
CA GLY A 125 -17.80 9.73 16.93
C GLY A 125 -18.98 9.32 17.79
N THR A 126 -20.18 9.47 17.25
CA THR A 126 -21.38 9.05 17.96
C THR A 126 -22.34 8.24 17.11
N GLU A 127 -22.92 7.20 17.69
CA GLU A 127 -23.96 6.37 17.09
C GLU A 127 -25.21 6.33 17.99
N ASN A 128 -26.35 5.84 17.47
CA ASN A 128 -27.57 5.51 18.24
C ASN A 128 -27.92 6.45 19.42
N ASN A 129 -28.50 7.63 19.14
CA ASN A 129 -28.82 8.65 20.14
C ASN A 129 -27.61 9.31 20.82
N LYS A 130 -26.56 9.59 20.04
CA LYS A 130 -25.36 10.32 20.47
C LYS A 130 -24.50 9.58 21.51
N GLN A 131 -24.52 8.24 21.48
CA GLN A 131 -23.60 7.45 22.28
C GLN A 131 -22.21 7.52 21.67
N THR A 132 -21.22 7.92 22.46
CA THR A 132 -19.81 7.94 22.03
C THR A 132 -19.33 6.52 21.78
N VAL A 133 -18.85 6.26 20.58
CA VAL A 133 -18.29 4.98 20.14
C VAL A 133 -17.08 5.24 19.25
N GLY A 134 -16.25 4.23 19.06
CA GLY A 134 -15.07 4.34 18.21
C GLY A 134 -13.80 3.77 18.83
N PHE A 135 -12.70 4.05 18.13
CA PHE A 135 -11.35 3.84 18.59
C PHE A 135 -10.87 5.00 19.48
N GLY A 136 -9.74 4.84 20.16
CA GLY A 136 -9.09 5.90 20.91
C GLY A 136 -8.42 6.93 19.99
N SER A 137 -8.25 8.18 20.45
CA SER A 137 -7.54 9.21 19.69
C SER A 137 -6.05 8.88 19.56
N VAL A 138 -5.43 9.29 18.45
CA VAL A 138 -3.99 9.12 18.23
C VAL A 138 -3.12 9.91 19.20
N ILE A 139 -3.69 10.92 19.89
CA ILE A 139 -3.01 11.68 20.95
C ILE A 139 -2.95 10.89 22.25
N ASP A 140 -4.04 10.19 22.59
CA ASP A 140 -4.14 9.42 23.83
C ASP A 140 -3.44 8.05 23.71
N TYR A 141 -3.43 7.49 22.50
CA TYR A 141 -2.84 6.19 22.18
C TYR A 141 -1.84 6.30 21.03
N PRO A 142 -0.73 7.06 21.19
CA PRO A 142 0.24 7.21 20.12
C PRO A 142 0.97 5.90 19.86
N VAL A 143 1.16 5.58 18.58
CA VAL A 143 2.04 4.51 18.11
C VAL A 143 3.49 4.91 18.40
N ASP A 144 4.26 3.99 18.98
CA ASP A 144 5.68 4.21 19.22
C ASP A 144 6.45 4.31 17.89
N MET A 145 7.24 5.38 17.74
CA MET A 145 8.08 5.61 16.56
C MET A 145 9.19 4.56 16.39
N GLY A 146 9.54 3.85 17.48
CA GLY A 146 10.50 2.75 17.48
C GLY A 146 9.91 1.36 17.23
N LEU A 147 8.58 1.23 17.13
CA LEU A 147 7.90 -0.06 16.99
C LEU A 147 8.30 -0.77 15.69
N THR A 148 8.93 -1.93 15.81
CA THR A 148 9.33 -2.76 14.66
C THR A 148 8.19 -3.65 14.15
N PRO A 149 8.25 -4.15 12.90
CA PRO A 149 7.31 -5.14 12.39
C PRO A 149 7.20 -6.38 13.28
N ASP A 150 8.32 -6.96 13.71
CA ASP A 150 8.38 -8.12 14.60
C ASP A 150 7.66 -7.87 15.94
N GLU A 151 7.94 -6.73 16.59
CA GLU A 151 7.30 -6.37 17.86
C GLU A 151 5.80 -6.12 17.69
N ALA A 152 5.39 -5.45 16.61
CA ALA A 152 3.99 -5.20 16.32
C ALA A 152 3.21 -6.51 16.13
N ILE A 153 3.75 -7.44 15.34
CA ILE A 153 3.16 -8.76 15.10
C ILE A 153 3.10 -9.55 16.42
N SER A 154 4.21 -9.64 17.14
CA SER A 154 4.28 -10.38 18.41
C SER A 154 3.31 -9.84 19.48
N ASN A 155 3.15 -8.51 19.56
CA ASN A 155 2.19 -7.89 20.46
C ASN A 155 0.76 -8.25 20.04
N ALA A 156 0.44 -8.12 18.76
CA ALA A 156 -0.90 -8.38 18.23
C ALA A 156 -1.34 -9.85 18.33
N THR A 157 -0.39 -10.79 18.32
CA THR A 157 -0.67 -12.22 18.49
C THR A 157 -0.73 -12.66 19.97
N THR A 158 -0.49 -11.75 20.92
CA THR A 158 -0.58 -12.07 22.34
C THR A 158 -2.05 -12.20 22.77
N THR A 159 -2.36 -13.24 23.56
CA THR A 159 -3.71 -13.47 24.08
C THR A 159 -4.26 -12.26 24.83
N GLY A 160 -5.43 -11.78 24.41
CA GLY A 160 -6.09 -10.63 25.04
C GLY A 160 -5.57 -9.26 24.57
N TYR A 161 -4.75 -9.22 23.52
CA TYR A 161 -4.37 -7.97 22.88
C TYR A 161 -5.61 -7.19 22.42
N LEU A 162 -5.65 -5.89 22.74
CA LEU A 162 -6.68 -4.96 22.30
C LEU A 162 -6.02 -3.73 21.67
N GLN A 163 -6.29 -3.54 20.39
CA GLN A 163 -5.86 -2.39 19.63
C GLN A 163 -6.76 -1.19 19.92
N GLN A 164 -6.15 -0.12 20.43
CA GLN A 164 -6.87 1.12 20.73
C GLN A 164 -7.11 1.98 19.50
N LEU A 165 -6.27 1.84 18.47
CA LEU A 165 -6.42 2.50 17.18
C LEU A 165 -7.10 1.57 16.16
N ALA A 166 -7.63 2.11 15.07
CA ALA A 166 -8.21 1.32 13.97
C ALA A 166 -7.12 0.58 13.17
N THR A 167 -6.00 1.27 12.93
CA THR A 167 -4.86 0.73 12.19
C THR A 167 -3.54 1.11 12.85
N ILE A 168 -2.58 0.20 12.85
CA ILE A 168 -1.18 0.46 13.21
C ILE A 168 -0.30 0.01 12.05
N GLY A 169 0.58 0.89 11.58
CA GLY A 169 1.51 0.64 10.48
C GLY A 169 2.95 0.80 10.95
N THR A 170 3.78 -0.21 10.71
CA THR A 170 5.22 -0.18 10.98
C THR A 170 5.99 -0.63 9.73
N THR A 171 7.22 -0.17 9.58
CA THR A 171 8.06 -0.46 8.41
C THR A 171 9.51 -0.52 8.80
N ASP A 172 10.17 -1.65 8.47
CA ASP A 172 11.62 -1.74 8.53
C ASP A 172 12.23 -1.42 7.15
N MET A 173 12.58 -0.14 6.96
CA MET A 173 13.21 0.36 5.75
C MET A 173 14.66 -0.12 5.56
N PHE A 174 15.30 -0.66 6.61
CA PHE A 174 16.70 -1.03 6.60
C PHE A 174 16.91 -2.55 6.74
N SER A 175 15.85 -3.33 6.83
CA SER A 175 15.85 -4.80 6.87
C SER A 175 16.78 -5.45 5.83
N TRP A 176 16.87 -4.91 4.60
CA TRP A 176 17.77 -5.46 3.58
C TRP A 176 19.26 -5.23 3.88
N MET A 177 19.59 -4.21 4.68
CA MET A 177 20.96 -4.03 5.16
C MET A 177 21.36 -5.15 6.12
N GLY A 178 20.40 -5.70 6.86
CA GLY A 178 20.64 -6.49 8.06
C GLY A 178 21.28 -5.64 9.17
N GLY A 179 21.28 -6.17 10.38
CA GLY A 179 21.76 -5.47 11.56
C GLY A 179 22.69 -6.34 12.41
N VAL A 180 23.57 -5.68 13.15
CA VAL A 180 24.31 -6.26 14.26
C VAL A 180 24.17 -5.36 15.47
N THR A 181 24.16 -5.94 16.66
CA THR A 181 24.14 -5.18 17.91
C THR A 181 25.56 -4.90 18.40
N GLN A 182 25.70 -3.87 19.25
CA GLN A 182 26.96 -3.60 19.92
C GLN A 182 27.44 -4.81 20.73
N GLN A 183 26.53 -5.49 21.43
CA GLN A 183 26.85 -6.69 22.20
C GLN A 183 27.42 -7.81 21.33
N GLN A 184 26.81 -8.07 20.17
CA GLN A 184 27.31 -9.08 19.22
C GLN A 184 28.70 -8.72 18.68
N ALA A 185 28.90 -7.46 18.28
CA ALA A 185 30.17 -7.00 17.73
C ALA A 185 31.30 -7.04 18.77
N ASP A 186 31.04 -6.55 20.00
CA ASP A 186 32.03 -6.52 21.07
C ASP A 186 32.32 -7.92 21.65
N HIS A 187 31.36 -8.86 21.54
CA HIS A 187 31.58 -10.28 21.83
C HIS A 187 32.49 -10.93 20.78
N ALA A 188 32.26 -10.65 19.50
CA ALA A 188 33.07 -11.21 18.41
C ALA A 188 34.50 -10.66 18.40
N MET A 189 34.70 -9.40 18.78
CA MET A 189 36.02 -8.78 18.93
C MET A 189 35.96 -7.65 19.94
N LYS A 190 36.93 -7.54 20.84
CA LYS A 190 37.03 -6.40 21.77
C LYS A 190 37.04 -5.07 21.00
N GLU A 191 36.18 -4.13 21.38
CA GLU A 191 35.93 -2.85 20.66
C GLU A 191 35.45 -3.04 19.21
N GLY A 192 34.81 -4.18 18.93
CA GLY A 192 34.34 -4.55 17.60
C GLY A 192 33.32 -3.58 17.05
N TRP A 193 32.39 -3.09 17.88
CA TRP A 193 31.44 -2.07 17.47
C TRP A 193 32.13 -0.80 16.98
N ARG A 194 33.10 -0.31 17.75
CA ARG A 194 33.88 0.89 17.43
C ARG A 194 34.69 0.70 16.15
N PHE A 195 35.30 -0.47 15.96
CA PHE A 195 36.00 -0.81 14.72
C PHE A 195 35.06 -0.74 13.50
N LEU A 196 33.90 -1.40 13.58
CA LEU A 196 32.92 -1.41 12.49
C LEU A 196 32.44 0.00 12.12
N GLN A 197 32.22 0.87 13.13
CA GLN A 197 31.81 2.25 12.91
C GLN A 197 32.93 3.12 12.31
N GLN A 198 34.16 3.03 12.85
CA GLN A 198 35.30 3.81 12.38
C GLN A 198 35.68 3.47 10.93
N HIS A 199 35.50 2.22 10.53
CA HIS A 199 35.72 1.77 9.15
C HIS A 199 34.50 1.94 8.24
N HIS A 200 33.40 2.50 8.75
CA HIS A 200 32.16 2.73 8.01
C HIS A 200 31.59 1.43 7.39
N LEU A 201 31.71 0.32 8.11
CA LEU A 201 31.16 -0.97 7.72
C LEU A 201 29.70 -1.11 8.15
N ILE A 202 29.33 -0.45 9.25
CA ILE A 202 27.95 -0.33 9.75
C ILE A 202 27.55 1.15 9.91
N THR A 203 26.25 1.42 10.06
CA THR A 203 25.72 2.72 10.49
C THR A 203 25.85 2.90 12.01
N PHE A 204 25.51 4.08 12.52
CA PHE A 204 25.51 4.33 13.96
C PHE A 204 24.50 3.45 14.72
N SER A 205 23.43 3.00 14.04
CA SER A 205 22.39 2.11 14.56
C SER A 205 22.65 0.62 14.29
N GLY A 206 23.82 0.26 13.73
CA GLY A 206 24.21 -1.14 13.54
C GLY A 206 23.80 -1.77 12.20
N HIS A 207 23.20 -1.01 11.28
CA HIS A 207 22.83 -1.52 9.97
C HIS A 207 24.06 -1.70 9.07
N ILE A 208 24.17 -2.85 8.41
CA ILE A 208 25.37 -3.20 7.64
C ILE A 208 25.36 -2.50 6.29
N ARG A 209 26.36 -1.66 6.03
CA ARG A 209 26.49 -0.95 4.74
C ARG A 209 26.95 -1.93 3.66
N SER A 210 26.67 -1.62 2.39
CA SER A 210 27.17 -2.43 1.26
C SER A 210 28.69 -2.65 1.32
N ARG A 211 29.45 -1.63 1.75
CA ARG A 211 30.90 -1.75 2.01
C ARG A 211 31.22 -2.79 3.09
N GLY A 212 30.43 -2.84 4.16
CA GLY A 212 30.53 -3.84 5.22
C GLY A 212 30.31 -5.25 4.69
N ARG A 213 29.29 -5.45 3.85
CA ARG A 213 29.00 -6.75 3.20
C ARG A 213 30.14 -7.20 2.27
N VAL A 214 30.63 -6.31 1.40
CA VAL A 214 31.79 -6.61 0.52
C VAL A 214 33.00 -7.01 1.35
N TRP A 215 33.32 -6.22 2.39
CA TRP A 215 34.43 -6.52 3.28
C TRP A 215 34.25 -7.86 4.00
N ALA A 216 33.04 -8.15 4.48
CA ALA A 216 32.70 -9.40 5.15
C ALA A 216 33.00 -10.63 4.26
N TYR A 217 32.56 -10.59 3.00
CA TYR A 217 32.80 -11.68 2.06
C TYR A 217 34.28 -11.85 1.70
N GLN A 218 35.04 -10.76 1.62
CA GLN A 218 36.48 -10.79 1.31
C GLN A 218 37.33 -11.25 2.50
N ASN A 219 36.84 -11.11 3.74
CA ASN A 219 37.61 -11.32 4.96
C ASN A 219 36.96 -12.36 5.89
N ARG A 220 36.34 -13.41 5.35
CA ARG A 220 35.55 -14.42 6.10
C ARG A 220 36.24 -15.02 7.35
N GLN A 221 37.57 -14.99 7.43
CA GLN A 221 38.34 -15.47 8.58
C GLN A 221 38.32 -14.49 9.78
N HIS A 222 37.95 -13.23 9.56
CA HIS A 222 37.86 -12.23 10.60
C HIS A 222 36.54 -12.39 11.37
N PRO A 223 36.52 -12.42 12.71
CA PRO A 223 35.30 -12.70 13.49
C PRO A 223 34.17 -11.69 13.22
N LEU A 224 34.49 -10.40 13.12
CA LEU A 224 33.51 -9.39 12.70
C LEU A 224 33.00 -9.58 11.27
N ALA A 225 33.85 -10.06 10.34
CA ALA A 225 33.41 -10.33 8.98
C ALA A 225 32.43 -11.49 8.92
N GLN A 226 32.65 -12.54 9.71
CA GLN A 226 31.71 -13.64 9.87
C GLN A 226 30.38 -13.15 10.44
N LEU A 227 30.41 -12.37 11.53
CA LEU A 227 29.21 -11.77 12.11
C LEU A 227 28.40 -10.95 11.08
N LEU A 228 29.09 -10.12 10.27
CA LEU A 228 28.43 -9.34 9.21
C LEU A 228 27.92 -10.21 8.05
N ALA A 229 28.56 -11.33 7.76
CA ALA A 229 28.15 -12.24 6.69
C ALA A 229 26.92 -13.08 7.09
N ASP A 230 26.83 -13.44 8.37
CA ASP A 230 25.77 -14.29 8.93
C ASP A 230 24.51 -13.50 9.30
N ALA A 231 24.60 -12.17 9.40
CA ALA A 231 23.45 -11.30 9.65
C ALA A 231 22.41 -11.40 8.52
N GLU A 232 21.17 -11.75 8.87
CA GLU A 232 20.06 -11.96 7.93
C GLU A 232 19.76 -10.70 7.10
N GLN A 233 19.32 -10.90 5.86
CA GLN A 233 18.82 -9.85 4.98
C GLN A 233 17.39 -10.21 4.59
N ILE A 234 16.46 -9.34 4.94
CA ILE A 234 15.04 -9.50 4.62
C ILE A 234 14.67 -8.33 3.70
N PRO A 235 13.90 -8.53 2.61
CA PRO A 235 13.46 -7.40 1.80
C PRO A 235 12.69 -6.38 2.63
N ILE A 236 12.69 -5.13 2.17
CA ILE A 236 11.99 -4.04 2.86
C ILE A 236 10.54 -4.44 3.05
N HIS A 237 10.05 -4.36 4.29
CA HIS A 237 8.73 -4.82 4.62
C HIS A 237 8.02 -3.91 5.62
N SER A 238 6.70 -3.94 5.52
CA SER A 238 5.80 -3.19 6.38
C SER A 238 4.75 -4.11 6.94
N ALA A 239 4.52 -4.05 8.24
CA ALA A 239 3.38 -4.71 8.87
C ALA A 239 2.25 -3.71 9.09
N VAL A 240 1.02 -4.11 8.75
CA VAL A 240 -0.20 -3.34 9.00
C VAL A 240 -1.15 -4.20 9.83
N LEU A 241 -1.47 -3.70 11.01
CA LEU A 241 -2.46 -4.24 11.93
C LEU A 241 -3.78 -3.50 11.72
N THR A 242 -4.89 -4.23 11.59
CA THR A 242 -6.24 -3.68 11.41
C THR A 242 -7.18 -4.34 12.40
N ALA A 243 -7.76 -3.54 13.30
CA ALA A 243 -8.77 -4.03 14.24
C ALA A 243 -10.13 -4.12 13.55
N ASP A 244 -10.82 -5.24 13.72
CA ASP A 244 -12.14 -5.47 13.11
C ASP A 244 -13.30 -4.83 13.90
N ASN A 245 -13.08 -4.48 15.17
CA ASN A 245 -14.05 -3.89 16.08
C ASN A 245 -13.40 -2.82 16.96
N TYR A 246 -14.22 -1.98 17.60
CA TYR A 246 -13.76 -1.07 18.64
C TYR A 246 -13.24 -1.84 19.87
N PRO A 247 -12.26 -1.29 20.61
CA PRO A 247 -11.67 -1.98 21.77
C PRO A 247 -12.66 -2.28 22.89
N GLU A 248 -13.75 -1.51 22.99
CA GLU A 248 -14.82 -1.71 23.99
C GLU A 248 -15.97 -2.60 23.51
N THR A 249 -15.92 -3.13 22.28
CA THR A 249 -16.96 -4.03 21.78
C THR A 249 -16.94 -5.37 22.53
N THR A 250 -18.00 -5.66 23.27
CA THR A 250 -18.16 -6.91 24.03
C THR A 250 -18.92 -7.97 23.26
N ASP A 251 -18.69 -9.24 23.60
CA ASP A 251 -19.49 -10.36 23.11
C ASP A 251 -20.95 -10.22 23.63
N PRO A 252 -21.98 -10.27 22.76
CA PRO A 252 -23.38 -10.22 23.16
C PRO A 252 -23.78 -11.30 24.18
N ASP A 253 -23.13 -12.46 24.13
CA ASP A 253 -23.42 -13.60 24.99
C ASP A 253 -22.54 -13.62 26.27
N ASP A 254 -21.44 -12.85 26.31
CA ASP A 254 -20.50 -12.78 27.44
C ASP A 254 -19.81 -11.41 27.53
N SER A 255 -20.35 -10.50 28.35
CA SER A 255 -19.83 -9.13 28.51
C SER A 255 -18.42 -9.05 29.13
N SER A 256 -17.87 -10.16 29.64
CA SER A 256 -16.47 -10.23 30.08
C SER A 256 -15.49 -10.38 28.93
N LYS A 257 -15.95 -10.77 27.74
CA LYS A 257 -15.14 -10.97 26.54
C LYS A 257 -15.25 -9.80 25.59
N ARG A 258 -14.11 -9.46 24.96
CA ARG A 258 -14.03 -8.51 23.86
C ARG A 258 -14.06 -9.26 22.54
N LEU A 259 -14.76 -8.72 21.54
CA LEU A 259 -14.89 -9.33 20.22
C LEU A 259 -13.75 -8.98 19.26
N GLN A 260 -12.96 -7.96 19.60
CA GLN A 260 -11.95 -7.44 18.70
C GLN A 260 -10.91 -8.50 18.33
N GLN A 261 -10.72 -8.68 17.03
CA GLN A 261 -9.60 -9.38 16.43
C GLN A 261 -8.75 -8.39 15.64
N THR A 262 -7.46 -8.69 15.55
CA THR A 262 -6.51 -7.88 14.79
C THR A 262 -6.08 -8.64 13.54
N GLY A 263 -6.52 -8.20 12.37
CA GLY A 263 -5.99 -8.66 11.10
C GLY A 263 -4.55 -8.16 10.93
N ILE A 264 -3.65 -9.06 10.54
CA ILE A 264 -2.23 -8.74 10.36
C ILE A 264 -1.84 -9.02 8.92
N THR A 265 -1.25 -8.02 8.27
CA THR A 265 -0.67 -8.16 6.93
C THR A 265 0.77 -7.67 6.90
N VAL A 266 1.61 -8.34 6.14
CA VAL A 266 3.01 -7.95 5.91
C VAL A 266 3.26 -7.83 4.41
N GLY A 267 3.50 -6.61 3.95
CA GLY A 267 3.83 -6.33 2.56
C GLY A 267 5.34 -6.23 2.38
N TYR A 268 5.87 -6.84 1.32
CA TYR A 268 7.29 -6.78 0.97
C TYR A 268 7.50 -5.97 -0.31
N SER A 269 8.60 -5.24 -0.35
CA SER A 269 9.05 -4.47 -1.52
C SER A 269 10.52 -4.72 -1.84
N ASP A 270 10.86 -4.61 -3.11
CA ASP A 270 12.26 -4.66 -3.55
C ASP A 270 12.93 -3.26 -3.57
N GLY A 271 14.20 -3.22 -3.98
CA GLY A 271 14.97 -1.98 -4.05
C GLY A 271 14.48 -0.94 -5.08
N PHE A 272 13.47 -1.28 -5.89
CA PHE A 272 12.79 -0.35 -6.82
C PHE A 272 11.41 0.09 -6.31
N GLY A 273 11.02 -0.33 -5.09
CA GLY A 273 9.73 -0.02 -4.49
C GLY A 273 8.57 -0.85 -5.05
N ARG A 274 8.85 -1.92 -5.81
CA ARG A 274 7.81 -2.80 -6.36
C ARG A 274 7.35 -3.78 -5.28
N ALA A 275 6.05 -4.01 -5.18
CA ALA A 275 5.50 -5.04 -4.30
C ALA A 275 5.92 -6.43 -4.81
N ILE A 276 6.58 -7.22 -3.96
CA ILE A 276 7.08 -8.56 -4.32
C ILE A 276 6.28 -9.69 -3.67
N GLN A 277 5.63 -9.48 -2.53
CA GLN A 277 4.62 -10.39 -1.97
C GLN A 277 3.82 -9.71 -0.84
N LEU A 278 2.67 -10.29 -0.50
CA LEU A 278 1.86 -9.95 0.67
C LEU A 278 1.61 -11.22 1.49
N CYS A 279 1.90 -11.15 2.79
CA CYS A 279 1.53 -12.17 3.77
C CYS A 279 0.32 -11.68 4.57
N ALA A 280 -0.65 -12.55 4.85
CA ALA A 280 -1.74 -12.25 5.79
C ALA A 280 -1.91 -13.38 6.79
N LEU A 281 -2.05 -13.05 8.08
CA LEU A 281 -2.29 -14.04 9.13
C LEU A 281 -3.68 -14.63 8.94
N VAL A 282 -3.77 -15.96 9.03
CA VAL A 282 -5.02 -16.73 8.86
C VAL A 282 -5.17 -17.73 10.01
N PRO A 283 -6.38 -18.29 10.22
CA PRO A 283 -6.58 -19.32 11.23
C PRO A 283 -5.61 -20.50 11.07
N GLU A 284 -5.33 -21.22 12.15
CA GLU A 284 -4.44 -22.39 12.16
C GLU A 284 -4.80 -23.44 11.09
N GLY A 285 -3.81 -24.20 10.64
CA GLY A 285 -4.02 -25.28 9.69
C GLY A 285 -2.75 -25.76 9.02
N ASP A 286 -2.89 -26.46 7.90
CA ASP A 286 -1.75 -26.96 7.13
C ASP A 286 -1.02 -25.82 6.42
N ALA A 287 0.31 -25.81 6.53
CA ALA A 287 1.21 -24.83 5.93
C ALA A 287 2.57 -25.46 5.57
N TRP A 288 3.29 -24.86 4.64
CA TRP A 288 4.72 -25.14 4.43
C TRP A 288 5.55 -24.60 5.58
N HIS A 289 6.74 -25.16 5.77
CA HIS A 289 7.68 -24.72 6.80
C HIS A 289 8.79 -23.85 6.20
N ARG A 290 9.05 -22.67 6.78
CA ARG A 290 10.24 -21.87 6.45
C ARG A 290 11.41 -22.28 7.32
N GLU A 291 12.48 -22.78 6.70
CA GLU A 291 13.73 -23.11 7.38
C GLU A 291 14.62 -21.87 7.60
N ASP A 292 15.67 -22.05 8.41
CA ASP A 292 16.74 -21.06 8.58
C ASP A 292 17.35 -20.65 7.22
N GLY A 293 17.66 -19.36 7.08
CA GLY A 293 18.17 -18.81 5.81
C GLY A 293 17.12 -18.67 4.71
N GLY A 294 15.83 -18.89 5.01
CA GLY A 294 14.70 -18.62 4.12
C GLY A 294 14.50 -19.66 3.01
N GLN A 295 14.95 -20.89 3.23
CA GLN A 295 14.53 -22.04 2.43
C GLN A 295 13.10 -22.47 2.83
N VAL A 296 12.46 -23.29 1.99
CA VAL A 296 11.10 -23.77 2.26
C VAL A 296 11.03 -25.29 2.12
N ASP A 297 10.46 -25.95 3.12
CA ASP A 297 9.99 -27.33 3.00
C ASP A 297 8.50 -27.31 2.67
N THR A 298 8.16 -27.93 1.54
CA THR A 298 6.77 -27.98 1.05
C THR A 298 5.95 -29.12 1.65
N THR A 299 6.54 -29.90 2.56
CA THR A 299 5.83 -30.90 3.34
C THR A 299 4.87 -30.20 4.30
N PRO A 300 3.54 -30.43 4.20
CA PRO A 300 2.58 -29.74 5.05
C PRO A 300 2.75 -30.09 6.53
N ILE A 301 2.84 -29.07 7.38
CA ILE A 301 2.84 -29.16 8.83
C ILE A 301 1.62 -28.43 9.41
N LYS A 302 1.19 -28.80 10.62
CA LYS A 302 0.15 -28.06 11.36
C LYS A 302 0.79 -26.83 12.00
N ALA A 303 0.45 -25.65 11.50
CA ALA A 303 0.91 -24.37 12.02
C ALA A 303 -0.22 -23.66 12.77
N SER A 304 0.05 -23.30 14.04
CA SER A 304 -0.84 -22.43 14.83
C SER A 304 -0.76 -20.98 14.36
N GLU A 305 0.45 -20.53 14.00
CA GLU A 305 0.68 -19.25 13.33
C GLU A 305 0.81 -19.52 11.83
N ARG A 306 -0.30 -19.39 11.10
CA ARG A 306 -0.37 -19.69 9.67
C ARG A 306 -0.58 -18.42 8.87
N TRP A 307 0.21 -18.26 7.81
CA TRP A 307 0.17 -17.12 6.91
C TRP A 307 -0.22 -17.56 5.51
N VAL A 308 -1.07 -16.80 4.82
CA VAL A 308 -1.23 -16.93 3.37
C VAL A 308 -0.29 -15.95 2.69
N VAL A 309 0.58 -16.47 1.83
CA VAL A 309 1.44 -15.66 0.95
C VAL A 309 0.77 -15.54 -0.40
N SER A 310 0.59 -14.32 -0.87
CA SER A 310 -0.10 -14.00 -2.13
C SER A 310 0.62 -12.90 -2.91
N GLY A 311 0.32 -12.80 -4.21
CA GLY A 311 0.92 -11.80 -5.08
C GLY A 311 2.44 -11.94 -5.26
N ARG A 312 3.02 -13.09 -4.88
CA ARG A 312 4.46 -13.33 -4.99
C ARG A 312 4.87 -13.21 -6.46
N THR A 313 5.74 -12.24 -6.75
CA THR A 313 6.10 -11.89 -8.12
C THR A 313 7.61 -11.68 -8.24
N GLU A 314 8.22 -12.35 -9.20
CA GLU A 314 9.60 -12.13 -9.61
C GLU A 314 9.60 -11.15 -10.79
N TYR A 315 10.37 -10.07 -10.71
CA TYR A 315 10.47 -9.06 -11.77
C TYR A 315 11.83 -9.12 -12.46
N ASP A 316 11.88 -8.77 -13.74
CA ASP A 316 13.13 -8.43 -14.40
C ASP A 316 13.63 -7.03 -14.00
N ASN A 317 14.78 -6.63 -14.54
CA ASN A 317 15.36 -5.30 -14.33
C ASN A 317 14.57 -4.15 -14.98
N LYS A 318 13.54 -4.44 -15.79
CA LYS A 318 12.65 -3.45 -16.40
C LYS A 318 11.33 -3.28 -15.64
N GLY A 319 11.09 -4.06 -14.58
CA GLY A 319 9.82 -4.03 -13.85
C GLY A 319 8.75 -4.92 -14.45
N GLN A 320 9.10 -5.83 -15.35
CA GLN A 320 8.17 -6.76 -15.96
C GLN A 320 8.07 -8.04 -15.10
N PRO A 321 6.88 -8.47 -14.69
CA PRO A 321 6.68 -9.73 -13.98
C PRO A 321 7.16 -10.92 -14.82
N VAL A 322 8.25 -11.59 -14.46
CA VAL A 322 8.74 -12.78 -15.19
C VAL A 322 8.22 -14.08 -14.59
N ARG A 323 7.89 -14.09 -13.30
CA ARG A 323 7.14 -15.19 -12.66
C ARG A 323 6.09 -14.64 -11.72
N SER A 324 4.87 -15.16 -11.84
CA SER A 324 3.77 -14.89 -10.90
C SER A 324 3.40 -16.21 -10.23
N TYR A 325 3.59 -16.27 -8.91
CA TYR A 325 3.41 -17.50 -8.14
C TYR A 325 1.97 -17.65 -7.63
N GLN A 326 1.51 -18.88 -7.56
CA GLN A 326 0.23 -19.21 -6.91
C GLN A 326 0.31 -18.94 -5.41
N PRO A 327 -0.80 -18.55 -4.75
CA PRO A 327 -0.81 -18.40 -3.30
C PRO A 327 -0.48 -19.71 -2.58
N TYR A 328 0.21 -19.62 -1.43
CA TYR A 328 0.56 -20.77 -0.60
C TYR A 328 0.48 -20.41 0.88
N PHE A 329 0.32 -21.42 1.74
CA PHE A 329 0.35 -21.25 3.19
C PHE A 329 1.77 -21.48 3.73
N LEU A 330 2.21 -20.64 4.65
CA LEU A 330 3.51 -20.70 5.31
C LEU A 330 3.34 -20.54 6.83
N ASP A 331 4.18 -21.18 7.62
CA ASP A 331 4.18 -21.07 9.09
C ASP A 331 4.93 -19.84 9.63
N SER A 332 5.30 -18.92 8.73
CA SER A 332 6.03 -17.70 9.04
C SER A 332 5.61 -16.59 8.08
N TRP A 333 5.63 -15.35 8.55
CA TRP A 333 5.48 -14.18 7.66
C TRP A 333 6.78 -13.84 6.92
N LEU A 334 7.92 -14.35 7.39
CA LEU A 334 9.25 -14.03 6.85
C LEU A 334 9.41 -14.45 5.39
N PHE A 335 10.21 -13.69 4.67
CA PHE A 335 10.40 -13.87 3.23
C PHE A 335 11.09 -15.20 2.90
N VAL A 336 10.52 -15.94 1.95
CA VAL A 336 11.14 -17.13 1.34
C VAL A 336 12.05 -16.66 0.20
N THR A 337 13.26 -17.21 0.15
CA THR A 337 14.27 -16.87 -0.86
C THR A 337 13.81 -17.23 -2.28
N ASP A 338 14.21 -16.43 -3.26
CA ASP A 338 13.83 -16.64 -4.66
C ASP A 338 14.30 -18.01 -5.20
N ASP A 339 15.48 -18.48 -4.81
CA ASP A 339 16.01 -19.76 -5.27
C ASP A 339 15.17 -20.94 -4.78
N SER A 340 14.71 -20.88 -3.53
CA SER A 340 13.84 -21.89 -2.94
C SER A 340 12.48 -21.92 -3.63
N ILE A 341 11.83 -20.77 -3.80
CA ILE A 341 10.49 -20.71 -4.38
C ILE A 341 10.48 -21.01 -5.89
N ARG A 342 11.55 -20.70 -6.64
CA ARG A 342 11.67 -21.13 -8.06
C ARG A 342 11.67 -22.65 -8.22
N THR A 343 12.20 -23.38 -7.23
CA THR A 343 12.31 -24.84 -7.25
C THR A 343 11.01 -25.49 -6.79
N ASN A 344 10.39 -24.94 -5.75
CA ASN A 344 9.32 -25.57 -5.00
C ASN A 344 7.92 -24.98 -5.29
N GLY A 345 7.86 -23.74 -5.74
CA GLY A 345 6.63 -22.98 -5.96
C GLY A 345 6.05 -23.16 -7.35
N TYR A 346 4.72 -23.13 -7.43
CA TYR A 346 3.99 -23.11 -8.70
C TYR A 346 3.91 -21.68 -9.21
N SER A 347 4.38 -21.43 -10.45
CA SER A 347 4.31 -20.11 -11.07
C SER A 347 3.96 -20.16 -12.54
N ASP A 348 3.27 -19.11 -12.99
CA ASP A 348 3.19 -18.78 -14.40
C ASP A 348 4.44 -17.99 -14.79
N THR A 349 5.12 -18.38 -15.87
CA THR A 349 6.31 -17.69 -16.40
C THR A 349 5.93 -16.85 -17.61
N LEU A 350 6.23 -15.56 -17.57
CA LEU A 350 5.85 -14.60 -18.61
C LEU A 350 7.07 -14.16 -19.43
N TYR A 351 6.86 -13.92 -20.71
CA TYR A 351 7.90 -13.51 -21.65
C TYR A 351 7.45 -12.29 -22.43
N TYR A 352 8.39 -11.37 -22.62
CA TYR A 352 8.12 -10.06 -23.20
C TYR A 352 8.95 -9.83 -24.45
N ASP A 353 8.39 -9.09 -25.38
CA ASP A 353 9.15 -8.57 -26.53
C ASP A 353 9.97 -7.31 -26.16
N ALA A 354 10.70 -6.78 -27.14
CA ALA A 354 11.52 -5.59 -26.96
C ALA A 354 10.72 -4.33 -26.55
N LEU A 355 9.41 -4.29 -26.81
CA LEU A 355 8.52 -3.18 -26.45
C LEU A 355 7.87 -3.39 -25.07
N GLY A 356 8.13 -4.52 -24.40
CA GLY A 356 7.58 -4.83 -23.08
C GLY A 356 6.15 -5.37 -23.13
N ARG A 357 5.70 -5.88 -24.28
CA ARG A 357 4.39 -6.55 -24.38
C ARG A 357 4.56 -8.02 -24.00
N ASN A 358 3.68 -8.55 -23.15
CA ASN A 358 3.65 -9.99 -22.88
C ASN A 358 3.23 -10.72 -24.16
N ILE A 359 4.13 -11.53 -24.70
CA ILE A 359 3.89 -12.31 -25.93
C ILE A 359 3.65 -13.79 -25.64
N ARG A 360 4.02 -14.25 -24.45
CA ARG A 360 3.95 -15.67 -24.07
C ARG A 360 3.86 -15.83 -22.56
N THR A 361 2.91 -16.65 -22.11
CA THR A 361 2.84 -17.14 -20.73
C THR A 361 2.86 -18.66 -20.72
N VAL A 362 3.76 -19.25 -19.95
CA VAL A 362 3.75 -20.69 -19.63
C VAL A 362 3.13 -20.84 -18.25
N THR A 363 1.98 -21.51 -18.16
CA THR A 363 1.27 -21.67 -16.88
C THR A 363 2.03 -22.61 -15.96
N ALA A 364 1.73 -22.59 -14.66
CA ALA A 364 2.32 -23.51 -13.69
C ALA A 364 2.14 -25.00 -14.04
N LYS A 365 1.10 -25.33 -14.82
CA LYS A 365 0.84 -26.70 -15.30
C LYS A 365 1.56 -27.03 -16.62
N GLY A 366 2.23 -26.06 -17.23
CA GLY A 366 2.99 -26.20 -18.47
C GLY A 366 2.22 -25.90 -19.75
N TYR A 367 0.98 -25.41 -19.66
CA TYR A 367 0.23 -24.95 -20.85
C TYR A 367 0.73 -23.59 -21.31
N LEU A 368 0.45 -23.27 -22.57
CA LEU A 368 0.95 -22.07 -23.23
C LEU A 368 -0.20 -21.10 -23.54
N ARG A 369 0.00 -19.82 -23.27
CA ARG A 369 -0.78 -18.73 -23.88
C ARG A 369 0.16 -17.90 -24.74
N ARG A 370 -0.30 -17.47 -25.91
CA ARG A 370 0.52 -16.68 -26.84
C ARG A 370 -0.24 -15.48 -27.38
N ALA A 371 0.44 -14.35 -27.45
CA ALA A 371 -0.10 -13.11 -28.01
C ALA A 371 0.87 -12.57 -29.08
N ARG A 372 0.37 -12.34 -30.30
CA ARG A 372 1.14 -11.82 -31.43
C ARG A 372 0.49 -10.54 -31.95
N SER A 373 1.30 -9.49 -32.09
CA SER A 373 0.84 -8.19 -32.57
C SER A 373 1.42 -7.92 -33.95
N TYR A 374 0.54 -7.76 -34.95
CA TYR A 374 0.88 -7.35 -36.30
C TYR A 374 0.37 -5.91 -36.54
N SER A 375 0.75 -5.29 -37.66
CA SER A 375 0.39 -3.89 -37.95
C SER A 375 -1.12 -3.65 -38.06
N TRP A 376 -1.90 -4.66 -38.44
CA TRP A 376 -3.32 -4.53 -38.78
C TRP A 376 -4.25 -5.38 -37.92
N PHE A 377 -3.71 -6.30 -37.13
CA PHE A 377 -4.47 -7.19 -36.25
C PHE A 377 -3.58 -7.78 -35.16
N SER A 378 -4.21 -8.33 -34.13
CA SER A 378 -3.57 -9.13 -33.10
C SER A 378 -4.13 -10.56 -33.13
N VAL A 379 -3.33 -11.51 -32.68
CA VAL A 379 -3.71 -12.91 -32.48
C VAL A 379 -3.50 -13.23 -31.02
N ALA A 380 -4.53 -13.74 -30.35
CA ALA A 380 -4.46 -14.26 -29.00
C ALA A 380 -4.84 -15.74 -29.05
N GLU A 381 -3.96 -16.59 -28.54
CA GLU A 381 -4.12 -18.04 -28.46
C GLU A 381 -4.12 -18.45 -26.99
N ASP A 382 -5.14 -19.18 -26.56
CA ASP A 382 -5.25 -19.69 -25.20
C ASP A 382 -4.55 -21.06 -25.03
N GLU A 383 -4.72 -21.68 -23.85
CA GLU A 383 -4.16 -23.00 -23.56
C GLU A 383 -4.67 -24.11 -24.48
N ASN A 384 -5.92 -24.03 -24.95
CA ASN A 384 -6.51 -25.03 -25.83
C ASN A 384 -6.01 -24.85 -27.26
N ASP A 385 -5.94 -23.61 -27.74
CA ASP A 385 -5.42 -23.28 -29.08
C ASP A 385 -3.98 -23.77 -29.27
N THR A 386 -3.18 -23.78 -28.19
CA THR A 386 -1.76 -24.15 -28.23
C THR A 386 -1.48 -25.60 -27.78
N ALA A 387 -2.48 -26.34 -27.32
CA ALA A 387 -2.31 -27.67 -26.74
C ALA A 387 -1.67 -28.68 -27.72
N GLU A 388 -2.07 -28.62 -29.00
CA GLU A 388 -1.62 -29.54 -30.05
C GLU A 388 -0.32 -29.10 -30.74
N LEU A 389 0.25 -27.94 -30.38
CA LEU A 389 1.51 -27.49 -30.96
C LEU A 389 2.66 -28.41 -30.52
N SER A 390 3.38 -28.99 -31.49
CA SER A 390 4.60 -29.77 -31.27
C SER A 390 5.65 -28.94 -30.52
N GLU A 391 6.44 -29.57 -29.64
CA GLU A 391 7.43 -28.90 -28.78
C GLU A 391 8.34 -27.90 -29.52
N GLY A 392 8.70 -28.17 -30.78
CA GLY A 392 9.56 -27.29 -31.60
C GLY A 392 8.94 -25.93 -31.97
N VAL A 393 7.61 -25.79 -31.99
CA VAL A 393 6.88 -24.54 -32.35
C VAL A 393 6.50 -23.72 -31.11
N ARG A 394 6.74 -24.25 -29.91
CA ARG A 394 6.46 -23.56 -28.64
C ARG A 394 7.52 -22.51 -28.27
N TYR A 395 8.68 -22.54 -28.94
CA TYR A 395 9.84 -21.71 -28.63
C TYR A 395 10.14 -20.62 -29.68
N GLU A 396 9.43 -20.61 -30.81
CA GLU A 396 9.38 -19.51 -31.79
C GLU A 396 8.17 -18.59 -31.51
#